data_AF-A0A4Q7X845-F1
#
_entry.id   AF-A0A4Q7X845-F1
#
_cell.length_a   1.000
_cell.length_b   1.000
_cell.length_c   1.000
_cell.angle_alpha   90.00
_cell.angle_beta   90.00
_cell.angle_gamma   90.00
#
_symmetry.space_group_name_H-M   'P 1'
#
loop_
_entity.id
_entity.type
_entity.pdbx_description
1 polymer ?
#
loop_
_entity_poly.entity_id
_entity_poly.type
_entity_poly.pdbx_seq_one_letter_code
_entity_poly.pdbx_strand_id
1 'polypeptide(L)'
;MGRVGSGELTSTNGTVVWDGIGVLRLRYDGTRAGLDPLTGSLWTRLGERILPVEALQSVEVGAAGFKLILRDGADPLQSVTGGHVVLDPYDFPEVDPALAEQIARDIRSTLVRRDVQATPSARWLLAPPAAPDRLEGRDAILSVANGRLTFDYKRSAGRKKKSLGERWSVPLGEIIDVEWTPNQGRFNTRGFLRVATAGTPLERPKPKHDPAAMLIPAGADVDALFFAARLLTRIRP
;
A
#
# COMPACT_ATOMS: atom_id res chain seq x y z
N MET A 1 -38.53 3.76 -6.39
CA MET A 1 -37.38 3.59 -5.48
C MET A 1 -36.81 2.21 -5.70
N GLY A 2 -35.72 2.12 -6.48
CA GLY A 2 -35.05 0.85 -6.78
C GLY A 2 -34.39 0.31 -5.52
N ARG A 3 -34.62 -0.96 -5.22
CA ARG A 3 -34.02 -1.68 -4.10
C ARG A 3 -32.50 -1.61 -4.28
N VAL A 4 -31.83 -0.97 -3.32
CA VAL A 4 -30.38 -0.85 -3.32
C VAL A 4 -29.82 -2.26 -3.09
N GLY A 5 -29.17 -2.84 -4.11
CA GLY A 5 -28.69 -4.21 -4.07
C GLY A 5 -27.43 -4.32 -3.22
N SER A 6 -27.55 -4.78 -1.98
CA SER A 6 -26.40 -5.35 -1.27
C SER A 6 -26.00 -6.65 -1.97
N GLY A 7 -24.71 -6.94 -2.09
CA GLY A 7 -24.23 -8.13 -2.77
C GLY A 7 -22.87 -8.59 -2.25
N GLU A 8 -22.62 -9.89 -2.33
CA GLU A 8 -21.34 -10.49 -1.98
C GLU A 8 -20.77 -11.21 -3.20
N LEU A 9 -19.58 -10.78 -3.63
CA LEU A 9 -18.85 -11.37 -4.73
C LEU A 9 -17.70 -12.22 -4.18
N THR A 10 -17.66 -13.49 -4.55
CA THR A 10 -16.59 -14.41 -4.17
C THR A 10 -15.61 -14.58 -5.32
N SER A 11 -14.32 -14.52 -5.01
CA SER A 11 -13.18 -14.63 -5.92
C SER A 11 -12.15 -15.59 -5.32
N THR A 12 -11.25 -16.11 -6.15
CA THR A 12 -10.08 -16.84 -5.64
C THR A 12 -9.15 -16.00 -4.78
N ASN A 13 -9.18 -14.66 -4.88
CA ASN A 13 -8.36 -13.77 -4.05
C ASN A 13 -9.06 -13.34 -2.75
N GLY A 14 -10.34 -13.67 -2.58
CA GLY A 14 -11.13 -13.25 -1.42
C GLY A 14 -12.57 -12.87 -1.77
N THR A 15 -13.20 -12.03 -0.94
CA THR A 15 -14.59 -11.59 -1.15
C THR A 15 -14.74 -10.06 -1.14
N VAL A 16 -15.68 -9.57 -1.95
CA VAL A 16 -16.11 -8.17 -1.99
C VAL A 16 -17.56 -8.10 -1.59
N VAL A 17 -17.84 -7.47 -0.45
CA VAL A 17 -19.22 -7.21 0.01
C VAL A 17 -19.56 -5.75 -0.22
N TRP A 18 -20.56 -5.51 -1.06
CA TRP A 18 -21.15 -4.20 -1.29
C TRP A 18 -22.39 -4.03 -0.40
N ASP A 19 -22.41 -2.96 0.40
CA ASP A 19 -23.54 -2.68 1.31
C ASP A 19 -24.76 -2.06 0.61
N GLY A 20 -24.62 -1.73 -0.68
CA GLY A 20 -25.63 -1.02 -1.45
C GLY A 20 -25.50 0.51 -1.36
N ILE A 21 -25.01 1.03 -0.25
CA ILE A 21 -25.14 2.44 0.12
C ILE A 21 -23.91 3.24 -0.28
N GLY A 22 -22.72 2.73 0.00
CA GLY A 22 -21.49 3.48 -0.15
C GLY A 22 -20.24 2.83 0.43
N VAL A 23 -20.31 1.60 0.94
CA VAL A 23 -19.18 0.93 1.57
C VAL A 23 -18.96 -0.45 0.95
N LEU A 24 -17.72 -0.70 0.56
CA LEU A 24 -17.22 -2.01 0.19
C LEU A 24 -16.40 -2.58 1.35
N ARG A 25 -16.64 -3.85 1.67
CA ARG A 25 -15.82 -4.63 2.59
C ARG A 25 -15.09 -5.70 1.79
N LEU A 26 -13.76 -5.60 1.77
CA LEU A 26 -12.86 -6.52 1.08
C LEU A 26 -12.29 -7.49 2.10
N ARG A 27 -12.41 -8.79 1.87
CA ARG A 27 -11.77 -9.82 2.68
C ARG A 27 -10.81 -10.59 1.79
N TYR A 28 -9.60 -10.85 2.28
CA TYR A 28 -8.55 -11.50 1.49
C TYR A 28 -8.34 -12.94 1.92
N ASP A 29 -8.12 -13.83 0.95
CA ASP A 29 -7.67 -15.20 1.22
C ASP A 29 -6.18 -15.36 0.92
N GLY A 30 -5.36 -15.06 1.93
CA GLY A 30 -3.90 -15.22 1.85
C GLY A 30 -3.42 -16.67 1.94
N THR A 31 -4.30 -17.64 2.14
CA THR A 31 -3.95 -19.06 2.32
C THR A 31 -4.14 -19.91 1.06
N ARG A 32 -4.66 -19.32 -0.02
CA ARG A 32 -4.89 -20.03 -1.28
C ARG A 32 -3.58 -20.58 -1.86
N ALA A 33 -3.70 -21.74 -2.51
CA ALA A 33 -2.58 -22.36 -3.21
C ALA A 33 -2.10 -21.51 -4.40
N GLY A 34 -0.80 -21.55 -4.68
CA GLY A 34 -0.19 -20.88 -5.84
C GLY A 34 0.19 -19.42 -5.62
N LEU A 35 -0.04 -18.84 -4.44
CA LEU A 35 0.48 -17.52 -4.10
C LEU A 35 1.99 -17.55 -3.88
N ASP A 36 2.66 -16.51 -4.38
CA ASP A 36 4.00 -16.24 -3.93
C ASP A 36 4.00 -15.83 -2.43
N PRO A 37 5.11 -16.06 -1.71
CA PRO A 37 5.16 -15.81 -0.26
C PRO A 37 4.84 -14.37 0.14
N LEU A 38 5.18 -13.37 -0.69
CA LEU A 38 4.93 -11.97 -0.38
C LEU A 38 3.44 -11.66 -0.48
N THR A 39 2.78 -12.08 -1.55
CA THR A 39 1.33 -11.88 -1.74
C THR A 39 0.52 -12.62 -0.66
N GLY A 40 0.86 -13.88 -0.37
CA GLY A 40 0.18 -14.64 0.70
C GLY A 40 0.31 -13.98 2.07
N SER A 41 1.50 -13.48 2.41
CA SER A 41 1.74 -12.74 3.67
C SER A 41 0.98 -11.42 3.70
N LEU A 42 0.98 -10.66 2.59
CA LEU A 42 0.25 -9.39 2.48
C LEU A 42 -1.24 -9.60 2.74
N TRP A 43 -1.88 -10.54 2.04
CA TRP A 43 -3.31 -10.80 2.16
C TRP A 43 -3.71 -11.33 3.52
N THR A 44 -2.94 -12.27 4.08
CA THR A 44 -3.17 -12.78 5.43
C THR A 44 -3.15 -11.65 6.46
N ARG A 45 -2.22 -10.71 6.32
CA ARG A 45 -2.05 -9.59 7.27
C ARG A 45 -3.00 -8.43 7.03
N LEU A 46 -3.44 -8.21 5.79
CA LEU A 46 -4.51 -7.26 5.51
C LEU A 46 -5.83 -7.74 6.10
N GLY A 47 -6.15 -9.03 5.95
CA GLY A 47 -7.36 -9.65 6.50
C GLY A 47 -8.63 -9.07 5.89
N GLU A 48 -9.10 -7.95 6.45
CA GLU A 48 -10.26 -7.20 5.98
C GLU A 48 -9.91 -5.73 5.75
N ARG A 49 -10.44 -5.14 4.69
CA ARG A 49 -10.37 -3.69 4.44
C ARG A 49 -11.76 -3.13 4.19
N ILE A 50 -11.99 -1.94 4.75
CA ILE A 50 -13.19 -1.14 4.52
C ILE A 50 -12.84 -0.04 3.54
N LEU A 51 -13.60 0.04 2.45
CA LEU A 51 -13.38 0.94 1.35
C LEU A 51 -14.65 1.78 1.14
N PRO A 52 -14.61 3.11 1.41
CA PRO A 52 -15.71 3.99 1.04
C PRO A 52 -15.73 4.19 -0.48
N VAL A 53 -16.92 4.23 -1.09
CA VAL A 53 -17.09 4.34 -2.55
C VAL A 53 -16.40 5.59 -3.11
N GLU A 54 -16.27 6.66 -2.31
CA GLU A 54 -15.56 7.89 -2.65
C GLU A 54 -14.06 7.69 -2.93
N ALA A 55 -13.49 6.57 -2.51
CA ALA A 55 -12.12 6.18 -2.82
C ALA A 55 -11.97 5.62 -4.23
N LEU A 56 -13.06 5.20 -4.88
CA LEU A 56 -13.04 4.64 -6.22
C LEU A 56 -13.02 5.74 -7.27
N GLN A 57 -12.14 5.58 -8.25
CA GLN A 57 -12.18 6.29 -9.52
C GLN A 57 -13.15 5.60 -10.47
N SER A 58 -13.10 4.26 -10.52
CA SER A 58 -13.97 3.44 -11.36
C SER A 58 -14.02 2.00 -10.85
N VAL A 59 -14.86 1.19 -11.51
CA VAL A 59 -14.91 -0.26 -11.34
C VAL A 59 -14.94 -0.91 -12.72
N GLU A 60 -14.06 -1.87 -12.92
CA GLU A 60 -13.90 -2.61 -14.17
C GLU A 60 -14.37 -4.04 -13.98
N VAL A 61 -15.11 -4.54 -14.97
CA VAL A 61 -15.52 -5.94 -15.04
C VAL A 61 -15.16 -6.44 -16.43
N GLY A 62 -14.54 -7.61 -16.48
CA GLY A 62 -14.13 -8.21 -17.74
C GLY A 62 -13.85 -9.70 -17.58
N ALA A 63 -13.30 -10.31 -18.62
CA ALA A 63 -12.96 -11.73 -18.60
C ALA A 63 -11.96 -12.11 -17.48
N ALA A 64 -11.14 -11.14 -17.05
CA ALA A 64 -10.16 -11.33 -15.99
C ALA A 64 -10.75 -11.28 -14.56
N GLY A 65 -11.94 -10.68 -14.37
CA GLY A 65 -12.58 -10.57 -13.07
C GLY A 65 -13.23 -9.21 -12.79
N PHE A 66 -13.28 -8.87 -11.51
CA PHE A 66 -13.81 -7.62 -10.97
C PHE A 66 -12.68 -6.82 -10.33
N LYS A 67 -12.43 -5.61 -10.85
CA LYS A 67 -11.34 -4.76 -10.40
C LYS A 67 -11.84 -3.40 -9.91
N LEU A 68 -11.40 -3.03 -8.72
CA LEU A 68 -11.66 -1.72 -8.14
C LEU A 68 -10.49 -0.80 -8.46
N ILE A 69 -10.76 0.30 -9.17
CA ILE A 69 -9.74 1.30 -9.49
C ILE A 69 -9.86 2.43 -8.48
N LEU A 70 -8.86 2.55 -7.60
CA LEU A 70 -8.82 3.63 -6.62
C LEU A 70 -8.37 4.94 -7.26
N ARG A 71 -8.80 6.05 -6.67
CA ARG A 71 -8.24 7.38 -6.95
C ARG A 71 -6.84 7.48 -6.37
N ASP A 72 -5.95 8.13 -7.11
CA ASP A 72 -4.62 8.48 -6.60
C ASP A 72 -4.74 9.23 -5.26
N GLY A 73 -3.94 8.84 -4.27
CA GLY A 73 -3.99 9.45 -2.93
C GLY A 73 -5.15 8.99 -2.04
N ALA A 74 -5.99 8.04 -2.47
CA ALA A 74 -7.06 7.50 -1.62
C ALA A 74 -6.56 6.42 -0.63
N ASP A 75 -5.57 5.62 -1.02
CA ASP A 75 -4.98 4.56 -0.21
C ASP A 75 -3.47 4.74 -0.05
N PRO A 76 -2.96 4.88 1.19
CA PRO A 76 -1.52 4.96 1.42
C PRO A 76 -0.78 3.68 1.05
N LEU A 77 -1.42 2.50 1.12
CA LEU A 77 -0.78 1.24 0.74
C LEU A 77 -0.50 1.21 -0.77
N GLN A 78 -1.49 1.50 -1.61
CA GLN A 78 -1.32 1.60 -3.06
C GLN A 78 -0.31 2.69 -3.45
N SER A 79 -0.30 3.82 -2.73
CA SER A 79 0.61 4.93 -3.03
C SER A 79 2.08 4.57 -2.79
N VAL A 80 2.39 3.82 -1.73
CA VAL A 80 3.76 3.36 -1.44
C VAL A 80 4.26 2.34 -2.47
N THR A 81 3.38 1.45 -2.93
CA THR A 81 3.79 0.39 -3.85
C THR A 81 4.04 0.92 -5.25
N GLY A 82 3.51 2.09 -5.60
CA GLY A 82 3.60 2.64 -6.96
C GLY A 82 3.02 1.68 -8.01
N GLY A 83 2.06 0.85 -7.62
CA GLY A 83 1.51 -0.24 -8.44
C GLY A 83 2.37 -1.52 -8.47
N HIS A 84 3.56 -1.52 -7.86
CA HIS A 84 4.41 -2.70 -7.71
C HIS A 84 3.95 -3.55 -6.52
N VAL A 85 2.83 -4.24 -6.67
CA VAL A 85 2.55 -5.43 -5.86
C VAL A 85 2.55 -6.61 -6.82
N VAL A 86 3.14 -7.71 -6.37
CA VAL A 86 3.15 -8.98 -7.13
C VAL A 86 1.71 -9.44 -7.44
N LEU A 87 0.71 -8.92 -6.70
CA LEU A 87 -0.70 -8.90 -7.07
C LEU A 87 -1.45 -7.69 -6.47
N ASP A 88 -2.24 -6.99 -7.29
CA ASP A 88 -3.04 -5.82 -6.90
C ASP A 88 -4.13 -6.22 -5.87
N PRO A 89 -4.15 -5.66 -4.64
CA PRO A 89 -5.13 -6.03 -3.60
C PRO A 89 -6.57 -5.55 -3.91
N TYR A 90 -6.79 -4.96 -5.08
CA TYR A 90 -8.10 -4.49 -5.54
C TYR A 90 -8.58 -5.25 -6.78
N ASP A 91 -7.89 -6.34 -7.16
CA ASP A 91 -8.23 -7.22 -8.27
C ASP A 91 -8.76 -8.58 -7.79
N PHE A 92 -9.99 -8.89 -8.18
CA PHE A 92 -10.76 -10.07 -7.77
C PHE A 92 -11.11 -10.93 -9.00
N PRO A 93 -10.24 -11.89 -9.37
CA PRO A 93 -10.44 -12.77 -10.51
C PRO A 93 -11.43 -13.90 -10.23
N GLU A 94 -11.86 -14.60 -11.28
CA GLU A 94 -12.69 -15.82 -11.17
C GLU A 94 -13.99 -15.63 -10.39
N VAL A 95 -14.62 -14.46 -10.58
CA VAL A 95 -15.91 -14.10 -9.98
C VAL A 95 -17.07 -14.50 -10.90
N ASP A 96 -18.29 -14.59 -10.35
CA ASP A 96 -19.52 -14.68 -11.16
C ASP A 96 -19.69 -13.40 -12.00
N PRO A 97 -19.64 -13.45 -13.34
CA PRO A 97 -19.70 -12.26 -14.18
C PRO A 97 -21.04 -11.50 -14.10
N ALA A 98 -22.16 -12.22 -13.93
CA ALA A 98 -23.47 -11.59 -13.87
C ALA A 98 -23.64 -10.79 -12.57
N LEU A 99 -23.17 -11.37 -11.45
CA LEU A 99 -23.17 -10.70 -10.16
C LEU A 99 -22.15 -9.55 -10.10
N ALA A 100 -20.95 -9.77 -10.65
CA ALA A 100 -19.92 -8.74 -10.76
C ALA A 100 -20.45 -7.50 -11.51
N GLU A 101 -21.12 -7.70 -12.64
CA GLU A 101 -21.69 -6.59 -13.39
C GLU A 101 -22.87 -5.92 -12.71
N GLN A 102 -23.67 -6.66 -11.94
CA GLN A 102 -24.72 -6.06 -11.12
C GLN A 102 -24.13 -5.14 -10.05
N ILE A 103 -23.16 -5.63 -9.27
CA ILE A 103 -22.49 -4.85 -8.22
C ILE A 103 -21.76 -3.64 -8.84
N ALA A 104 -21.07 -3.83 -9.97
CA ALA A 104 -20.39 -2.74 -10.67
C ALA A 104 -21.35 -1.65 -11.14
N ARG A 105 -22.53 -2.03 -11.68
CA ARG A 105 -23.57 -1.05 -12.04
C ARG A 105 -24.06 -0.26 -10.82
N ASP A 106 -24.27 -0.90 -9.68
CA ASP A 106 -24.72 -0.24 -8.44
C ASP A 106 -23.66 0.73 -7.90
N ILE A 107 -22.37 0.33 -7.93
CA ILE A 107 -21.23 1.18 -7.58
C ILE A 107 -21.17 2.39 -8.51
N ARG A 108 -21.20 2.18 -9.84
CA ARG A 108 -21.17 3.26 -10.85
C ARG A 108 -22.33 4.24 -10.64
N SER A 109 -23.54 3.74 -10.38
CA SER A 109 -24.70 4.58 -10.05
C SER A 109 -24.49 5.40 -8.78
N THR A 110 -23.84 4.81 -7.77
CA THR A 110 -23.57 5.48 -6.49
C THR A 110 -22.50 6.55 -6.63
N LEU A 111 -21.44 6.31 -7.42
CA LEU A 111 -20.42 7.31 -7.75
C LEU A 111 -21.05 8.55 -8.37
N VAL A 112 -21.95 8.38 -9.35
CA VAL A 112 -22.71 9.48 -9.97
C VAL A 112 -23.61 10.17 -8.96
N ARG A 113 -24.36 9.40 -8.16
CA ARG A 113 -25.29 9.95 -7.15
C ARG A 113 -24.60 10.80 -6.09
N ARG A 114 -23.36 10.43 -5.73
CA ARG A 114 -22.55 11.11 -4.71
C ARG A 114 -21.59 12.15 -5.31
N ASP A 115 -21.68 12.40 -6.61
CA ASP A 115 -20.82 13.34 -7.33
C ASP A 115 -19.32 13.09 -7.09
N VAL A 116 -18.92 11.81 -7.05
CA VAL A 116 -17.53 11.42 -6.84
C VAL A 116 -16.73 11.70 -8.10
N GLN A 117 -15.85 12.69 -8.03
CA GLN A 117 -14.96 13.05 -9.12
C GLN A 117 -13.84 12.01 -9.30
N ALA A 118 -13.52 11.68 -10.55
CA ALA A 118 -12.43 10.76 -10.91
C ALA A 118 -11.02 11.36 -10.75
N THR A 119 -10.92 12.55 -10.14
CA THR A 119 -9.65 13.25 -9.85
C THR A 119 -8.94 12.62 -8.64
N PRO A 120 -7.63 12.87 -8.45
CA PRO A 120 -6.94 12.46 -7.23
C PRO A 120 -7.68 12.88 -5.95
N SER A 121 -7.54 12.08 -4.90
CA SER A 121 -8.07 12.40 -3.58
C SER A 121 -7.14 13.39 -2.87
N ALA A 122 -7.73 14.41 -2.24
CA ALA A 122 -6.98 15.38 -1.45
C ALA A 122 -6.55 14.83 -0.07
N ARG A 123 -7.10 13.69 0.35
CA ARG A 123 -6.83 13.04 1.64
C ARG A 123 -6.91 11.53 1.52
N TRP A 124 -6.30 10.82 2.47
CA TRP A 124 -6.49 9.38 2.60
C TRP A 124 -7.94 9.06 2.95
N LEU A 125 -8.52 8.11 2.22
CA LEU A 125 -9.87 7.61 2.43
C LEU A 125 -9.86 6.20 3.03
N LEU A 126 -8.78 5.45 2.82
CA LEU A 126 -8.56 4.16 3.46
C LEU A 126 -7.56 4.30 4.61
N ALA A 127 -7.83 3.55 5.68
CA ALA A 127 -6.89 3.44 6.78
C ALA A 127 -5.61 2.70 6.33
N PRO A 128 -4.42 3.16 6.73
CA PRO A 128 -3.21 2.38 6.51
C PRO A 128 -3.29 1.08 7.34
N PRO A 129 -2.68 -0.01 6.87
CA PRO A 129 -2.54 -1.21 7.69
C PRO A 129 -1.84 -0.90 9.02
N ALA A 130 -2.19 -1.65 10.07
CA ALA A 130 -1.54 -1.52 11.36
C ALA A 130 -0.04 -1.85 11.22
N ALA A 131 0.81 -0.93 11.67
CA ALA A 131 2.26 -1.06 11.62
C ALA A 131 2.89 -0.52 12.91
N PRO A 132 4.00 -1.07 13.40
CA PRO A 132 4.72 -0.51 14.55
C PRO A 132 5.35 0.85 14.24
N ASP A 133 5.69 1.63 15.28
CA ASP A 133 6.45 2.88 15.14
C ASP A 133 7.96 2.65 14.95
N ARG A 134 8.40 1.39 15.03
CA ARG A 134 9.79 0.96 14.86
C ARG A 134 9.87 -0.18 13.87
N LEU A 135 10.82 -0.11 12.95
CA LEU A 135 11.08 -1.13 11.94
C LEU A 135 12.56 -1.52 11.94
N GLU A 136 12.82 -2.82 12.04
CA GLU A 136 14.17 -3.36 12.08
C GLU A 136 14.66 -3.69 10.66
N GLY A 137 15.72 -3.03 10.21
CA GLY A 137 16.34 -3.26 8.90
C GLY A 137 17.59 -4.13 8.96
N ARG A 138 18.21 -4.38 7.79
CA ARG A 138 19.53 -5.04 7.73
C ARG A 138 20.67 -4.14 8.13
N ASP A 139 20.57 -2.84 7.83
CA ASP A 139 21.64 -1.85 7.99
C ASP A 139 21.23 -0.64 8.85
N ALA A 140 19.95 -0.48 9.17
CA ALA A 140 19.46 0.52 10.10
C ALA A 140 18.23 0.03 10.86
N ILE A 141 17.85 0.77 11.90
CA ILE A 141 16.57 0.65 12.60
C ILE A 141 15.85 1.97 12.37
N LEU A 142 14.63 1.91 11.83
CA LEU A 142 13.78 3.09 11.71
C LEU A 142 12.91 3.23 12.94
N SER A 143 12.73 4.47 13.38
CA SER A 143 11.75 4.79 14.42
C SER A 143 11.08 6.13 14.14
N VAL A 144 9.77 6.18 14.34
CA VAL A 144 8.98 7.42 14.27
C VAL A 144 8.58 7.81 15.68
N ALA A 145 9.08 8.95 16.14
CA ALA A 145 8.76 9.50 17.45
C ALA A 145 8.87 11.02 17.42
N ASN A 146 8.03 11.71 18.20
CA ASN A 146 8.09 13.17 18.38
C ASN A 146 8.08 13.96 17.05
N GLY A 147 7.28 13.52 16.08
CA GLY A 147 7.19 14.17 14.76
C GLY A 147 8.44 14.02 13.88
N ARG A 148 9.30 13.02 14.15
CA ARG A 148 10.52 12.76 13.37
C ARG A 148 10.65 11.29 13.00
N LEU A 149 11.24 11.05 11.83
CA LEU A 149 11.77 9.74 11.45
C LEU A 149 13.27 9.69 11.75
N THR A 150 13.70 8.65 12.46
CA THR A 150 15.11 8.41 12.78
C THR A 150 15.60 7.15 12.09
N PHE A 151 16.75 7.24 11.44
CA PHE A 151 17.59 6.13 11.01
C PHE A 151 18.70 5.93 12.05
N ASP A 152 18.68 4.81 12.76
CA ASP A 152 19.76 4.39 13.66
C ASP A 152 20.60 3.31 12.95
N TYR A 153 21.75 3.69 12.40
CA TYR A 153 22.52 2.79 11.53
C TYR A 153 23.28 1.75 12.34
N LYS A 154 23.18 0.49 11.90
CA LYS A 154 23.92 -0.60 12.52
C LYS A 154 25.42 -0.42 12.31
N ARG A 155 26.23 -0.97 13.23
CA ARG A 155 27.70 -0.96 13.10
C ARG A 155 28.20 -1.56 11.78
N SER A 156 27.47 -2.52 11.22
CA SER A 156 27.74 -3.17 9.94
C SER A 156 27.48 -2.29 8.71
N ALA A 157 26.80 -1.16 8.84
CA ALA A 157 26.52 -0.26 7.72
C ALA A 157 27.79 0.47 7.25
N GLY A 158 27.97 0.61 5.93
CA GLY A 158 29.17 1.21 5.35
C GLY A 158 29.27 2.72 5.60
N ARG A 159 30.49 3.28 5.52
CA ARG A 159 30.75 4.72 5.78
C ARG A 159 29.87 5.66 4.95
N LYS A 160 29.64 5.37 3.66
CA LYS A 160 28.77 6.17 2.79
C LYS A 160 27.32 6.24 3.29
N LYS A 161 26.83 5.13 3.84
CA LYS A 161 25.48 5.03 4.43
C LYS A 161 25.33 5.96 5.63
N LYS A 162 26.39 6.11 6.41
CA LYS A 162 26.46 6.92 7.63
C LYS A 162 26.99 8.33 7.41
N SER A 163 26.95 8.85 6.18
CA SER A 163 27.51 10.17 5.87
C SER A 163 26.78 11.32 6.61
N LEU A 164 25.55 11.08 7.07
CA LEU A 164 24.75 12.01 7.88
C LEU A 164 24.86 11.73 9.39
N GLY A 165 25.79 10.87 9.81
CA GLY A 165 26.01 10.46 11.20
C GLY A 165 25.66 8.99 11.45
N GLU A 166 26.04 8.48 12.63
CA GLU A 166 25.67 7.14 13.11
C GLU A 166 24.15 7.01 13.34
N ARG A 167 23.52 8.14 13.68
CA ARG A 167 22.08 8.30 13.78
C ARG A 167 21.69 9.56 13.03
N TRP A 168 20.78 9.42 12.07
CA TRP A 168 20.24 10.53 11.29
C TRP A 168 18.75 10.69 11.58
N SER A 169 18.26 11.92 11.71
CA SER A 169 16.86 12.19 12.05
C SER A 169 16.30 13.34 11.24
N VAL A 170 15.15 13.13 10.61
CA VAL A 170 14.47 14.10 9.74
C VAL A 170 13.06 14.38 10.27
N PRO A 171 12.61 15.66 10.32
CA PRO A 171 11.22 15.97 10.64
C PRO A 171 10.26 15.34 9.63
N LEU A 172 9.11 14.84 10.08
CA LEU A 172 8.12 14.25 9.18
C LEU A 172 7.64 15.24 8.11
N GLY A 173 7.48 16.53 8.46
CA GLY A 173 7.08 17.57 7.52
C GLY A 173 8.11 17.93 6.45
N GLU A 174 9.36 17.45 6.56
CA GLU A 174 10.38 17.61 5.51
C GLU A 174 10.44 16.42 4.56
N ILE A 175 9.77 15.31 4.89
CA ILE A 175 9.69 14.13 4.04
C ILE A 175 8.60 14.39 3.01
N ILE A 176 8.99 14.39 1.74
CA ILE A 176 8.07 14.62 0.63
C ILE A 176 7.57 13.31 0.03
N ASP A 177 8.31 12.21 0.17
CA ASP A 177 7.95 10.92 -0.41
C ASP A 177 8.57 9.73 0.32
N VAL A 178 7.92 8.57 0.17
CA VAL A 178 8.36 7.29 0.73
C VAL A 178 8.25 6.22 -0.35
N GLU A 179 9.39 5.64 -0.69
CA GLU A 179 9.52 4.57 -1.66
C GLU A 179 9.77 3.24 -0.94
N TRP A 180 9.13 2.20 -1.45
CA TRP A 180 9.34 0.84 -1.00
C TRP A 180 9.58 -0.07 -2.20
N THR A 181 10.49 -1.02 -2.04
CA THR A 181 10.72 -2.07 -3.03
C THR A 181 10.92 -3.38 -2.28
N PRO A 182 10.21 -4.46 -2.64
CA PRO A 182 10.37 -5.74 -1.96
C PRO A 182 11.69 -6.41 -2.35
N ASN A 183 12.11 -7.38 -1.55
CA ASN A 183 13.11 -8.34 -1.94
C ASN A 183 12.56 -9.19 -3.10
N GLN A 184 13.16 -9.06 -4.29
CA GLN A 184 12.79 -9.85 -5.48
C GLN A 184 13.99 -10.67 -6.00
N GLY A 185 13.79 -11.98 -6.22
CA GLY A 185 14.74 -12.85 -6.94
C GLY A 185 14.49 -12.76 -8.46
N ARG A 186 15.48 -12.56 -9.33
CA ARG A 186 16.49 -13.53 -9.83
C ARG A 186 17.92 -12.95 -9.82
N PHE A 187 18.09 -11.69 -9.39
CA PHE A 187 19.33 -10.91 -9.46
C PHE A 187 19.83 -10.35 -8.11
N ASN A 188 19.39 -10.89 -6.97
CA ASN A 188 19.82 -10.42 -5.64
C ASN A 188 19.54 -8.91 -5.38
N THR A 189 18.48 -8.36 -5.98
CA THR A 189 18.06 -6.99 -5.68
C THR A 189 17.48 -6.97 -4.28
N ARG A 190 18.19 -6.31 -3.36
CA ARG A 190 17.76 -6.19 -1.97
C ARG A 190 16.58 -5.22 -1.90
N GLY A 191 15.52 -5.63 -1.21
CA GLY A 191 14.42 -4.75 -0.88
C GLY A 191 14.92 -3.58 -0.04
N PHE A 192 14.24 -2.44 -0.15
CA PHE A 192 14.56 -1.25 0.59
C PHE A 192 13.32 -0.40 0.87
N LEU A 193 13.41 0.38 1.94
CA LEU A 193 12.53 1.52 2.21
C LEU A 193 13.39 2.78 2.13
N ARG A 194 12.92 3.79 1.42
CA ARG A 194 13.68 5.01 1.19
C ARG A 194 12.77 6.24 1.30
N VAL A 195 13.28 7.29 1.93
CA VAL A 195 12.56 8.56 2.03
C VAL A 195 13.21 9.61 1.12
N ALA A 196 12.39 10.55 0.65
CA ALA A 196 12.85 11.73 -0.05
C ALA A 196 12.47 12.99 0.75
N THR A 197 13.28 14.02 0.60
CA THR A 197 13.11 15.38 1.14
C THR A 197 13.40 16.38 0.03
N ALA A 198 13.12 17.67 0.25
CA ALA A 198 13.49 18.73 -0.69
C ALA A 198 14.99 18.77 -1.03
N GLY A 199 15.85 18.30 -0.12
CA GLY A 199 17.30 18.20 -0.33
C GLY A 199 17.76 16.88 -0.97
N THR A 200 16.85 16.02 -1.41
CA THR A 200 17.21 14.73 -2.03
C THR A 200 17.84 14.95 -3.41
N PRO A 201 19.05 14.42 -3.68
CA PRO A 201 19.67 14.53 -4.99
C PRO A 201 18.83 13.86 -6.08
N LEU A 202 18.85 14.43 -7.29
CA LEU A 202 18.21 13.84 -8.47
C LEU A 202 18.77 12.43 -8.76
N GLU A 203 20.09 12.30 -8.77
CA GLU A 203 20.77 11.01 -8.87
C GLU A 203 21.07 10.46 -7.48
N ARG A 204 20.30 9.45 -7.07
CA ARG A 204 20.46 8.82 -5.77
C ARG A 204 21.44 7.65 -5.84
N PRO A 205 22.32 7.48 -4.84
CA PRO A 205 23.17 6.30 -4.76
C PRO A 205 22.33 5.03 -4.60
N LYS A 206 22.92 3.87 -4.89
CA LYS A 206 22.28 2.57 -4.63
C LYS A 206 21.81 2.50 -3.16
N PRO A 207 20.66 1.86 -2.84
CA PRO A 207 20.10 1.84 -1.48
C PRO A 207 21.08 1.42 -0.38
N LYS A 208 22.02 0.50 -0.67
CA LYS A 208 23.08 0.10 0.27
C LYS A 208 24.05 1.22 0.70
N HIS A 209 24.08 2.31 -0.06
CA HIS A 209 24.96 3.46 0.13
C HIS A 209 24.20 4.76 0.38
N ASP A 210 22.87 4.76 0.27
CA ASP A 210 22.01 5.94 0.46
C ASP A 210 21.66 6.11 1.95
N PRO A 211 22.08 7.21 2.61
CA PRO A 211 21.71 7.48 4.00
C PRO A 211 20.19 7.49 4.20
N ALA A 212 19.42 8.01 3.25
CA ALA A 212 17.97 8.11 3.36
C ALA A 212 17.24 6.81 2.98
N ALA A 213 17.94 5.68 2.94
CA ALA A 213 17.36 4.37 2.72
C ALA A 213 17.66 3.41 3.88
N MET A 214 16.90 2.33 3.96
CA MET A 214 17.16 1.17 4.81
C MET A 214 16.94 -0.09 3.97
N LEU A 215 17.84 -1.06 4.09
CA LEU A 215 17.67 -2.36 3.44
C LEU A 215 16.74 -3.25 4.25
N ILE A 216 15.79 -3.89 3.56
CA ILE A 216 14.79 -4.77 4.16
C ILE A 216 15.40 -6.17 4.38
N PRO A 217 15.27 -6.77 5.57
CA PRO A 217 15.62 -8.17 5.81
C PRO A 217 14.76 -9.12 4.98
N ALA A 218 15.27 -10.32 4.67
CA ALA A 218 14.45 -11.32 3.99
C ALA A 218 13.19 -11.64 4.83
N GLY A 219 12.02 -11.62 4.18
CA GLY A 219 10.73 -11.89 4.85
C GLY A 219 10.09 -10.71 5.58
N ALA A 220 10.76 -9.55 5.67
CA ALA A 220 10.25 -8.35 6.35
C ALA A 220 9.59 -7.35 5.38
N ASP A 221 9.31 -7.77 4.14
CA ASP A 221 8.79 -6.93 3.07
C ASP A 221 7.42 -6.32 3.42
N VAL A 222 6.50 -7.13 3.97
CA VAL A 222 5.17 -6.65 4.38
C VAL A 222 5.25 -5.72 5.58
N ASP A 223 6.18 -5.95 6.53
CA ASP A 223 6.39 -5.02 7.66
C ASP A 223 6.88 -3.66 7.17
N ALA A 224 7.85 -3.67 6.25
CA ALA A 224 8.36 -2.45 5.66
C ALA A 224 7.30 -1.71 4.84
N LEU A 225 6.46 -2.43 4.10
CA LEU A 225 5.36 -1.87 3.33
C LEU A 225 4.32 -1.22 4.26
N PHE A 226 3.90 -1.91 5.32
CA PHE A 226 2.91 -1.38 6.27
C PHE A 226 3.47 -0.18 7.04
N PHE A 227 4.74 -0.23 7.43
CA PHE A 227 5.44 0.91 8.04
C PHE A 227 5.48 2.11 7.08
N ALA A 228 5.83 1.91 5.81
CA ALA A 228 5.85 2.96 4.81
C ALA A 228 4.45 3.56 4.57
N ALA A 229 3.40 2.73 4.48
CA ALA A 229 2.03 3.21 4.31
C ALA A 229 1.58 4.05 5.52
N ARG A 230 1.90 3.62 6.75
CA ARG A 230 1.64 4.39 7.98
C ARG A 230 2.50 5.67 8.04
N LEU A 231 3.70 5.66 7.48
CA LEU A 231 4.55 6.86 7.40
C LEU A 231 3.96 7.88 6.44
N LEU A 232 3.44 7.45 5.27
CA LEU A 232 2.77 8.34 4.31
C LEU A 232 1.64 9.15 4.95
N THR A 233 0.80 8.50 5.78
CA THR A 233 -0.31 9.20 6.45
C THR A 233 0.13 10.20 7.52
N ARG A 234 1.40 10.18 7.93
CA ARG A 234 1.95 11.14 8.90
C ARG A 234 2.67 12.31 8.24
N ILE A 235 3.19 12.11 7.03
CA ILE A 235 3.88 13.17 6.26
C ILE A 235 2.88 13.92 5.37
N ARG A 236 1.75 13.30 5.03
CA ARG A 236 0.61 13.87 4.31
C ARG A 236 -0.69 13.53 5.09
N PRO A 237 -0.97 14.17 6.23
CA PRO A 237 -2.14 13.84 7.06
C PRO A 237 -3.47 14.16 6.37
#